data_AF-M0ZG35-F1
#
_entry.id   AF-M0ZG35-F1
#
_cell.length_a   1.000
_cell.length_b   1.000
_cell.length_c   1.000
_cell.angle_alpha   90.00
_cell.angle_beta   90.00
_cell.angle_gamma   90.00
#
_symmetry.space_group_name_H-M   'P 1'
#
loop_
_entity.id
_entity.type
_entity.pdbx_description
1 polymer ?
#
loop_
_entity_poly.entity_id
_entity_poly.type
_entity_poly.pdbx_seq_one_letter_code
_entity_poly.pdbx_strand_id
1 'polypeptide(L)'
;MAELGRMNSEQLLHQRMLKFRYIGGFQEGIQVEPERKRNMKPSEANTPPADLESELANLKKKILEAKGPSDPVTIQVLEKLQEDLDNEMTKAFIAMGLEDKVESLKLELQRTPIPDQPLNKSLQEKADKIMQEFKQKLSQPGAYLGLKQKLYTVNMASRLIELKNKSEKIKTEVNQKIPTTVKAKIDSLKTASEKLRNGDSLDTNLVEEVEKAKKELEDVLRSANLEIVGTRKRTNVAVPPELEEEVAKVNAEIKEEMERAVTRSGLSEKIEELKAEIVKDSNSEKVKELETEIREGIAATLSVTPVKKKVESLREKLASLTKDDAESKVVAENGRW
;
A
#
# COMPACT_ATOMS: atom_id res chain seq x y z
N MET A 1 -39.41 -12.52 63.75
CA MET A 1 -38.39 -11.77 64.54
C MET A 1 -37.72 -12.64 65.61
N ALA A 2 -38.45 -13.50 66.35
CA ALA A 2 -37.86 -14.35 67.40
C ALA A 2 -36.87 -15.44 66.92
N GLU A 3 -36.87 -15.77 65.61
CA GLU A 3 -35.97 -16.78 65.02
C GLU A 3 -34.58 -16.22 64.70
N LEU A 4 -34.47 -14.95 64.29
CA LEU A 4 -33.18 -14.31 64.00
C LEU A 4 -32.36 -14.06 65.26
N GLY A 5 -33.03 -13.80 66.39
CA GLY A 5 -32.36 -13.58 67.69
C GLY A 5 -31.74 -14.84 68.30
N ARG A 6 -32.00 -16.04 67.74
CA ARG A 6 -31.41 -17.31 68.20
C ARG A 6 -30.25 -17.79 67.33
N MET A 7 -29.98 -17.12 66.22
CA MET A 7 -28.92 -17.50 65.28
C MET A 7 -27.58 -16.87 65.66
N ASN A 8 -26.50 -17.57 65.36
CA ASN A 8 -25.15 -17.02 65.50
C ASN A 8 -24.83 -16.04 64.35
N SER A 9 -23.75 -15.27 64.48
CA SER A 9 -23.35 -14.24 63.51
C SER A 9 -23.12 -14.80 62.10
N GLU A 10 -22.53 -15.99 62.01
CA GLU A 10 -22.26 -16.66 60.73
C GLU A 10 -23.55 -17.12 60.03
N GLN A 11 -24.50 -17.68 60.78
CA GLN A 11 -25.81 -18.08 60.26
C GLN A 11 -26.61 -16.88 59.77
N LEU A 12 -26.53 -15.75 60.48
CA LEU A 12 -27.16 -14.50 60.07
C LEU A 12 -26.56 -13.94 58.78
N LEU A 13 -25.23 -13.98 58.64
CA LEU A 13 -24.55 -13.57 57.40
C LEU A 13 -24.90 -14.48 56.23
N HIS A 14 -24.96 -15.80 56.45
CA HIS A 14 -25.34 -16.75 55.43
C HIS A 14 -26.79 -16.56 54.96
N GLN A 15 -27.74 -16.38 55.89
CA GLN A 15 -29.12 -16.04 55.54
C GLN A 15 -29.23 -14.71 54.79
N ARG A 16 -28.44 -13.69 55.20
CA ARG A 16 -28.40 -12.40 54.50
C ARG A 16 -27.93 -12.57 53.06
N MET A 17 -26.88 -13.34 52.82
CA MET A 17 -26.38 -13.65 51.49
C MET A 17 -27.45 -14.34 50.63
N LEU A 18 -28.10 -15.38 51.17
CA LEU A 18 -29.17 -16.11 50.46
C LEU A 18 -30.38 -15.22 50.14
N LYS A 19 -30.79 -14.36 51.07
CA LYS A 19 -31.84 -13.37 50.85
C LYS A 19 -31.44 -12.38 49.75
N PHE A 20 -30.20 -11.90 49.74
CA PHE A 20 -29.72 -10.95 48.72
C PHE A 20 -29.72 -11.55 47.32
N ARG A 21 -29.39 -12.85 47.20
CA ARG A 21 -29.52 -13.64 45.97
C ARG A 21 -30.99 -13.80 45.55
N TYR A 22 -31.87 -14.19 46.48
CA TYR A 22 -33.28 -14.42 46.20
C TYR A 22 -34.05 -13.15 45.79
N ILE A 23 -33.68 -11.98 46.32
CA ILE A 23 -34.30 -10.69 45.99
C ILE A 23 -33.81 -10.16 44.62
N GLY A 24 -32.91 -10.88 43.95
CA GLY A 24 -32.43 -10.53 42.61
C GLY A 24 -31.35 -9.44 42.59
N GLY A 25 -30.75 -9.12 43.74
CA GLY A 25 -29.64 -8.15 43.82
C GLY A 25 -28.32 -8.67 43.24
N PHE A 26 -28.26 -9.95 42.86
CA PHE A 26 -27.10 -10.58 42.24
C PHE A 26 -27.56 -11.76 41.36
N GLN A 27 -27.28 -11.71 40.06
CA GLN A 27 -27.48 -12.81 39.13
C GLN A 27 -26.12 -13.44 38.82
N GLU A 28 -25.88 -14.67 39.29
CA GLU A 28 -24.64 -15.41 39.01
C GLU A 28 -24.56 -15.73 37.50
N GLY A 29 -23.48 -15.29 36.84
CA GLY A 29 -23.21 -15.56 35.43
C GLY A 29 -23.62 -14.48 34.43
N ILE A 30 -24.35 -13.44 34.87
CA ILE A 30 -24.67 -12.27 34.04
C ILE A 30 -23.83 -11.10 34.55
N GLN A 31 -23.00 -10.52 33.68
CA GLN A 31 -22.18 -9.35 34.01
C GLN A 31 -23.09 -8.12 34.11
N VAL A 32 -23.62 -7.85 35.30
CA VAL A 32 -24.42 -6.66 35.58
C VAL A 32 -23.47 -5.50 35.83
N GLU A 33 -23.47 -4.51 34.94
CA GLU A 33 -22.69 -3.29 35.14
C GLU A 33 -23.22 -2.50 36.35
N PRO A 34 -22.33 -1.99 37.22
CA PRO A 34 -22.76 -1.23 38.38
C PRO A 34 -23.44 0.08 37.98
N GLU A 35 -24.61 0.37 38.58
CA GLU A 35 -25.30 1.65 38.40
C GLU A 35 -24.39 2.82 38.80
N ARG A 36 -24.05 3.69 37.84
CA ARG A 36 -23.27 4.90 38.09
C ARG A 36 -24.09 5.91 38.88
N LYS A 37 -23.75 6.09 40.16
CA LYS A 37 -24.26 7.19 40.98
C LYS A 37 -23.47 8.48 40.69
N ARG A 38 -24.13 9.63 40.85
CA ARG A 38 -23.61 11.00 40.59
C ARG A 38 -22.27 11.33 41.28
N ASN A 39 -21.88 10.58 42.32
CA ASN A 39 -20.66 10.81 43.10
C ASN A 39 -19.59 9.72 42.89
N MET A 40 -19.74 8.82 41.91
CA MET A 40 -18.67 7.87 41.56
C MET A 40 -17.60 8.60 40.78
N LYS A 41 -16.32 8.37 41.13
CA LYS A 41 -15.20 8.86 40.33
C LYS A 41 -15.34 8.31 38.90
N PRO A 42 -15.18 9.13 37.85
CA PRO A 42 -15.10 8.62 36.49
C PRO A 42 -13.96 7.61 36.40
N SER A 43 -14.22 6.45 35.80
CA SER A 43 -13.16 5.46 35.55
C SER A 43 -12.20 6.04 34.52
N GLU A 44 -10.91 6.17 34.88
CA GLU A 44 -9.83 6.63 33.99
C GLU A 44 -9.61 5.71 32.77
N ALA A 45 -10.28 4.56 32.72
CA ALA A 45 -10.18 3.57 31.65
C ALA A 45 -10.98 3.87 30.36
N ASN A 46 -11.64 5.03 30.24
CA ASN A 46 -12.45 5.38 29.07
C ASN A 46 -11.78 6.45 28.19
N THR A 47 -10.57 6.20 27.69
CA THR A 47 -10.22 6.68 26.34
C THR A 47 -10.62 5.57 25.36
N PRO A 48 -11.62 5.79 24.49
CA PRO A 48 -11.98 4.81 23.47
C PRO A 48 -10.75 4.50 22.60
N PRO A 49 -10.44 3.23 22.29
CA PRO A 49 -9.34 2.87 21.38
C PRO A 49 -9.46 3.54 20.00
N ALA A 50 -10.68 3.92 19.60
CA ALA A 50 -10.96 4.65 18.37
C ALA A 50 -10.32 6.05 18.30
N ASP A 51 -10.10 6.71 19.44
CA ASP A 51 -9.52 8.06 19.46
C ASP A 51 -8.02 8.01 19.12
N LEU A 52 -7.32 7.00 19.65
CA LEU A 52 -5.88 6.80 19.44
C LEU A 52 -5.53 6.42 18.00
N GLU A 53 -6.32 5.55 17.37
CA GLU A 53 -6.11 5.21 15.96
C GLU A 53 -6.27 6.45 15.07
N SER A 54 -7.21 7.32 15.42
CA SER A 54 -7.44 8.57 14.69
C SER A 54 -6.29 9.58 14.90
N GLU A 55 -5.81 9.74 16.14
CA GLU A 55 -4.65 10.57 16.46
C GLU A 55 -3.40 10.09 15.71
N LEU A 56 -3.16 8.78 15.70
CA LEU A 56 -2.01 8.17 15.03
C LEU A 56 -2.12 8.28 13.51
N ALA A 57 -3.31 8.05 12.93
CA ALA A 57 -3.55 8.24 11.51
C ALA A 57 -3.33 9.70 11.09
N ASN A 58 -3.83 10.65 11.87
CA ASN A 58 -3.62 12.08 11.65
C ASN A 58 -2.14 12.46 11.71
N LEU A 59 -1.41 11.92 12.69
CA LEU A 59 0.02 12.14 12.84
C LEU A 59 0.81 11.56 11.67
N LYS A 60 0.50 10.33 11.27
CA LYS A 60 1.11 9.67 10.11
C LYS A 60 0.90 10.49 8.85
N LYS A 61 -0.32 10.98 8.62
CA LYS A 61 -0.65 11.84 7.48
C LYS A 61 0.19 13.12 7.50
N LYS A 62 0.23 13.84 8.62
CA LYS A 62 1.02 15.08 8.77
C LYS A 62 2.51 14.86 8.53
N ILE A 63 3.09 13.78 9.05
CA ILE A 63 4.51 13.48 8.85
C ILE A 63 4.80 13.12 7.39
N LEU A 64 3.93 12.36 6.72
CA LEU A 64 4.11 11.99 5.32
C LEU A 64 3.92 13.16 4.35
N GLU A 65 2.97 14.07 4.62
CA GLU A 65 2.67 15.23 3.77
C GLU A 65 3.68 16.38 3.95
N ALA A 66 4.36 16.46 5.10
CA ALA A 66 5.34 17.51 5.36
C ALA A 66 6.48 17.50 4.32
N LYS A 67 7.10 18.66 4.05
CA LYS A 67 8.21 18.77 3.08
C LYS A 67 9.54 18.19 3.58
N GLY A 68 9.61 17.87 4.87
CA GLY A 68 10.79 17.30 5.51
C GLY A 68 10.57 17.06 7.00
N PRO A 69 11.55 16.49 7.71
CA PRO A 69 11.57 16.43 9.17
C PRO A 69 11.66 17.83 9.81
N SER A 70 12.29 18.77 9.10
CA SER A 70 12.49 20.17 9.52
C SER A 70 11.31 21.08 9.15
N ASP A 71 10.20 20.50 8.70
CA ASP A 71 8.99 21.27 8.44
C ASP A 71 8.45 21.83 9.76
N PRO A 72 8.15 23.14 9.86
CA PRO A 72 7.57 23.75 11.05
C PRO A 72 6.36 22.99 11.59
N VAL A 73 5.56 22.38 10.70
CA VAL A 73 4.39 21.58 11.09
C VAL A 73 4.80 20.29 11.81
N THR A 74 5.90 19.65 11.40
CA THR A 74 6.39 18.42 12.03
C THR A 74 6.99 18.72 13.40
N ILE A 75 7.73 19.83 13.52
CA ILE A 75 8.34 20.27 14.78
C ILE A 75 7.25 20.59 15.82
N GLN A 76 6.23 21.37 15.45
CA GLN A 76 5.14 21.72 16.37
C GLN A 76 4.34 20.49 16.85
N VAL A 77 4.14 19.49 15.98
CA VAL A 77 3.45 18.26 16.37
C VAL A 77 4.31 17.43 17.33
N LEU A 78 5.62 17.37 17.10
CA LEU A 78 6.55 16.69 18.00
C LEU A 78 6.65 17.37 19.36
N GLU A 79 6.75 18.70 19.41
CA GLU A 79 6.79 19.46 20.65
C GLU A 79 5.55 19.20 21.50
N LYS A 80 4.36 19.21 20.89
CA LYS A 80 3.11 18.87 21.57
C LYS A 80 3.08 17.44 22.10
N LEU A 81 3.54 16.47 21.29
CA LEU A 81 3.64 15.08 21.73
C LEU A 81 4.61 14.92 22.90
N GLN A 82 5.71 15.67 22.89
CA GLN A 82 6.71 15.64 23.94
C GLN A 82 6.17 16.28 25.23
N GLU A 83 5.48 17.42 25.13
CA GLU A 83 4.80 18.05 26.26
C GLU A 83 3.74 17.13 26.87
N ASP A 84 2.91 16.48 26.05
CA ASP A 84 1.93 15.48 26.49
C ASP A 84 2.60 14.30 27.20
N LEU A 85 3.72 13.81 26.65
CA LEU A 85 4.48 12.72 27.25
C LEU A 85 5.08 13.13 28.59
N ASP A 86 5.68 14.32 28.69
CA ASP A 86 6.30 14.84 29.91
C ASP A 86 5.25 15.05 31.02
N ASN A 87 4.07 15.54 30.66
CA ASN A 87 2.93 15.67 31.57
C ASN A 87 2.49 14.31 32.11
N GLU A 88 2.34 13.31 31.23
CA GLU A 88 1.89 11.97 31.62
C GLU A 88 2.99 11.19 32.37
N MET A 89 4.26 11.41 32.03
CA MET A 89 5.41 10.94 32.79
C MET A 89 5.38 11.49 34.21
N THR A 90 5.19 12.80 34.38
CA THR A 90 5.11 13.44 35.71
C THR A 90 4.00 12.82 36.55
N LYS A 91 2.78 12.68 35.99
CA LYS A 91 1.67 11.99 36.68
C LYS A 91 2.03 10.55 37.06
N ALA A 92 2.69 9.82 36.17
CA ALA A 92 3.11 8.45 36.44
C ALA A 92 4.17 8.38 37.55
N PHE A 93 5.15 9.29 37.57
CA PHE A 93 6.16 9.37 38.64
C PHE A 93 5.53 9.64 40.01
N ILE A 94 4.56 10.56 40.07
CA ILE A 94 3.79 10.86 41.28
C ILE A 94 2.99 9.63 41.72
N ALA A 95 2.21 9.04 40.81
CA ALA A 95 1.38 7.88 41.10
C ALA A 95 2.18 6.61 41.44
N MET A 96 3.43 6.51 40.98
CA MET A 96 4.37 5.46 41.36
C MET A 96 5.05 5.74 42.70
N GLY A 97 4.92 6.93 43.30
CA GLY A 97 5.64 7.31 44.52
C GLY A 97 7.16 7.41 44.29
N LEU A 98 7.57 7.84 43.10
CA LEU A 98 8.98 8.03 42.72
C LEU A 98 9.42 9.49 42.80
N GLU A 99 8.50 10.43 42.94
CA GLU A 99 8.77 11.88 42.99
C GLU A 99 9.80 12.26 44.05
N ASP A 100 9.56 11.92 45.33
CA ASP A 100 10.49 12.21 46.43
C ASP A 100 11.89 11.62 46.23
N LYS A 101 11.97 10.44 45.59
CA LYS A 101 13.24 9.76 45.31
C LYS A 101 14.03 10.50 44.24
N VAL A 102 13.34 11.01 43.22
CA VAL A 102 13.94 11.81 42.14
C VAL A 102 14.37 13.19 42.68
N GLU A 103 13.56 13.84 43.51
CA GLU A 103 13.93 15.11 44.16
C GLU A 103 15.14 14.95 45.08
N SER A 104 15.19 13.88 45.87
CA SER A 104 16.33 13.57 46.73
C SER A 104 17.61 13.40 45.89
N LEU A 105 17.54 12.66 44.78
CA LEU A 105 18.65 12.47 43.87
C LEU A 105 19.10 13.81 43.23
N LYS A 106 18.16 14.67 42.84
CA LYS A 106 18.43 16.01 42.30
C LYS A 106 19.16 16.91 43.31
N LEU A 107 18.75 16.90 44.58
CA LEU A 107 19.41 17.65 45.65
C LEU A 107 20.82 17.13 45.93
N GLU A 108 21.03 15.82 45.90
CA GLU A 108 22.36 15.23 46.06
C GLU A 108 23.29 15.58 44.89
N LEU A 109 22.77 15.58 43.65
CA LEU A 109 23.51 16.03 42.45
C LEU A 109 23.96 17.49 42.57
N GLN A 110 23.09 18.38 43.02
CA GLN A 110 23.40 19.80 43.22
C GLN A 110 24.40 20.06 44.34
N ARG A 111 24.49 19.16 45.33
CA ARG A 111 25.44 19.24 46.45
C ARG A 111 26.86 18.79 46.09
N THR A 112 27.09 18.21 44.92
CA THR A 112 28.41 17.83 44.40
C THR A 112 28.93 18.91 43.43
N PRO A 113 29.82 19.82 43.84
CA PRO A 113 30.35 20.87 42.98
C PRO A 113 31.71 20.44 42.43
N ILE A 114 31.77 19.49 41.50
CA ILE A 114 33.02 19.20 40.78
C ILE A 114 32.72 18.94 39.29
N PRO A 115 33.11 19.84 38.37
CA PRO A 115 32.75 19.75 36.95
C PRO A 115 33.31 18.54 36.19
N ASP A 116 34.38 17.91 36.70
CA ASP A 116 35.17 16.95 35.92
C ASP A 116 35.35 15.57 36.60
N GLN A 117 34.60 15.29 37.68
CA GLN A 117 34.69 13.99 38.35
C GLN A 117 33.63 13.02 37.79
N PRO A 118 34.01 11.77 37.43
CA PRO A 118 33.03 10.78 37.01
C PRO A 118 31.97 10.63 38.11
N LEU A 119 30.70 10.62 37.69
CA LEU A 119 29.52 10.45 38.55
C LEU A 119 29.82 9.47 39.68
N ASN A 120 29.56 9.90 40.92
CA ASN A 120 29.74 9.05 42.08
C ASN A 120 28.94 7.75 41.86
N LYS A 121 29.61 6.59 41.94
CA LYS A 121 28.99 5.28 41.71
C LYS A 121 27.70 5.09 42.54
N SER A 122 27.66 5.66 43.75
CA SER A 122 26.47 5.61 44.60
C SER A 122 25.28 6.40 44.05
N LEU A 123 25.50 7.54 43.38
CA LEU A 123 24.45 8.30 42.72
C LEU A 123 23.93 7.55 41.48
N GLN A 124 24.85 6.93 40.75
CA GLN A 124 24.50 6.10 39.60
C GLN A 124 23.66 4.89 40.02
N GLU A 125 24.05 4.18 41.08
CA GLU A 125 23.28 3.07 41.65
C GLU A 125 21.88 3.50 42.12
N LYS A 126 21.75 4.70 42.72
CA LYS A 126 20.44 5.26 43.10
C LYS A 126 19.57 5.55 41.87
N ALA A 127 20.15 6.13 40.82
CA ALA A 127 19.45 6.40 39.57
C ALA A 127 19.00 5.11 38.89
N ASP A 128 19.87 4.10 38.82
CA ASP A 128 19.58 2.79 38.25
C ASP A 128 18.45 2.08 39.03
N LYS A 129 18.46 2.19 40.36
CA LYS A 129 17.39 1.65 41.21
C LYS A 129 16.03 2.30 40.94
N ILE A 130 16.00 3.64 40.83
CA ILE A 130 14.76 4.37 40.47
C ILE A 130 14.27 3.93 39.09
N MET A 131 15.17 3.79 38.12
CA MET A 131 14.85 3.37 36.76
C MET A 131 14.32 1.93 36.70
N GLN A 132 14.91 1.01 37.47
CA GLN A 132 14.42 -0.37 37.58
C GLN A 132 13.02 -0.42 38.20
N GLU A 133 12.77 0.34 39.27
CA GLU A 133 11.46 0.42 39.92
C GLU A 133 10.40 1.01 38.98
N PHE A 134 10.75 2.05 38.22
CA PHE A 134 9.91 2.63 37.18
C PHE A 134 9.55 1.61 36.11
N LYS A 135 10.54 0.91 35.54
CA LYS A 135 10.31 -0.15 34.53
C LYS A 135 9.45 -1.28 35.07
N GLN A 136 9.66 -1.70 36.31
CA GLN A 136 8.88 -2.75 36.95
C GLN A 136 7.41 -2.33 37.11
N LYS A 137 7.16 -1.11 37.59
CA LYS A 137 5.80 -0.57 37.76
C LYS A 137 5.11 -0.33 36.41
N LEU A 138 5.83 0.17 35.41
CA LEU A 138 5.32 0.27 34.05
C LEU A 138 4.97 -1.10 33.45
N SER A 139 5.72 -2.15 33.76
CA SER A 139 5.48 -3.48 33.18
C SER A 139 4.19 -4.13 33.70
N GLN A 140 3.57 -3.59 34.76
CA GLN A 140 2.33 -4.12 35.31
C GLN A 140 1.19 -4.03 34.27
N PRO A 141 0.46 -5.13 34.00
CA PRO A 141 -0.67 -5.12 33.08
C PRO A 141 -1.76 -4.12 33.52
N GLY A 142 -2.29 -3.33 32.59
CA GLY A 142 -3.36 -2.36 32.86
C GLY A 142 -2.95 -1.11 33.65
N ALA A 143 -1.74 -1.05 34.22
CA ALA A 143 -1.24 0.14 34.90
C ALA A 143 -0.66 1.16 33.89
N TYR A 144 -0.83 2.45 34.18
CA TYR A 144 -0.24 3.58 33.43
C TYR A 144 -0.50 3.50 31.92
N LEU A 145 -1.73 3.14 31.53
CA LEU A 145 -2.11 2.98 30.13
C LEU A 145 -1.91 4.27 29.32
N GLY A 146 -2.24 5.44 29.89
CA GLY A 146 -2.01 6.73 29.23
C GLY A 146 -0.54 6.95 28.88
N LEU A 147 0.38 6.72 29.83
CA LEU A 147 1.81 6.83 29.59
C LEU A 147 2.30 5.83 28.53
N LYS A 148 1.85 4.57 28.61
CA LYS A 148 2.21 3.54 27.60
C LYS A 148 1.74 3.94 26.20
N GLN A 149 0.54 4.49 26.09
CA GLN A 149 -0.01 4.98 24.83
C GLN A 149 0.82 6.14 24.28
N LYS A 150 1.11 7.16 25.09
CA LYS A 150 1.93 8.31 24.65
C LYS A 150 3.34 7.89 24.24
N LEU A 151 3.98 6.98 24.99
CA LEU A 151 5.28 6.40 24.63
C LEU A 151 5.24 5.67 23.29
N TYR A 152 4.20 4.88 23.05
CA TYR A 152 4.01 4.19 21.77
C TYR A 152 3.84 5.18 20.61
N THR A 153 2.98 6.19 20.77
CA THR A 153 2.75 7.22 19.75
C THR A 153 4.02 7.99 19.41
N VAL A 154 4.80 8.40 20.41
CA VAL A 154 6.09 9.08 20.20
C VAL A 154 7.09 8.17 19.49
N ASN A 155 7.21 6.90 19.89
CA ASN A 155 8.11 5.95 19.24
C ASN A 155 7.75 5.74 17.75
N MET A 156 6.46 5.61 17.44
CA MET A 156 5.99 5.53 16.06
C MET A 156 6.27 6.80 15.27
N ALA A 157 6.06 7.97 15.86
CA ALA A 157 6.41 9.25 15.24
C ALA A 157 7.91 9.33 14.90
N SER A 158 8.80 8.98 15.84
CA SER A 158 10.24 8.94 15.64
C SER A 158 10.63 8.00 14.50
N ARG A 159 10.07 6.79 14.46
CA ARG A 159 10.33 5.82 13.38
C ARG A 159 9.87 6.32 12.01
N LEU A 160 8.71 6.99 11.94
CA LEU A 160 8.22 7.58 10.69
C LEU A 160 9.15 8.69 10.18
N ILE A 161 9.66 9.52 11.09
CA ILE A 161 10.62 10.58 10.75
C ILE A 161 11.94 9.99 10.25
N GLU A 162 12.46 8.95 10.90
CA GLU A 162 13.66 8.26 10.43
C GLU A 162 13.49 7.67 9.03
N LEU A 163 12.34 7.05 8.74
CA LEU A 163 12.04 6.51 7.42
C LEU A 163 11.96 7.62 6.37
N LYS A 164 11.33 8.75 6.71
CA LYS A 164 11.28 9.92 5.83
C LYS A 164 12.67 10.48 5.54
N ASN A 165 13.52 10.58 6.55
CA ASN A 165 14.91 11.04 6.39
C ASN A 165 15.70 10.10 5.47
N LYS A 166 15.53 8.78 5.63
CA LYS A 166 16.15 7.79 4.74
C LYS A 166 15.62 7.92 3.30
N SER A 167 14.31 8.10 3.14
CA SER A 167 13.68 8.32 1.83
C SER A 167 14.20 9.59 1.14
N GLU A 168 14.35 10.68 1.88
CA GLU A 168 14.91 11.94 1.35
C GLU A 168 16.37 11.79 0.96
N LYS A 169 17.18 11.12 1.79
CA LYS A 169 18.57 10.77 1.45
C LYS A 169 18.65 9.94 0.17
N ILE A 170 17.84 8.87 0.07
CA ILE A 170 17.77 8.04 -1.14
C ILE A 170 17.33 8.89 -2.35
N LYS A 171 16.34 9.77 -2.19
CA LYS A 171 15.90 10.67 -3.27
C LYS A 171 17.04 11.58 -3.73
N THR A 172 17.83 12.15 -2.81
CA THR A 172 18.99 12.97 -3.17
C THR A 172 20.12 12.16 -3.78
N GLU A 173 20.43 10.97 -3.26
CA GLU A 173 21.46 10.08 -3.79
C GLU A 173 21.09 9.58 -5.19
N VAL A 174 19.83 9.22 -5.43
CA VAL A 174 19.32 8.85 -6.75
C VAL A 174 19.40 10.03 -7.72
N ASN A 175 18.94 11.22 -7.32
CA ASN A 175 19.05 12.41 -8.16
C ASN A 175 20.50 12.81 -8.47
N GLN A 176 21.44 12.53 -7.57
CA GLN A 176 22.87 12.79 -7.77
C GLN A 176 23.53 11.72 -8.64
N LYS A 177 23.16 10.44 -8.46
CA LYS A 177 23.69 9.31 -9.22
C LYS A 177 23.14 9.22 -10.63
N ILE A 178 21.93 9.72 -10.88
CA ILE A 178 21.36 9.82 -12.22
C ILE A 178 22.03 11.02 -12.92
N PRO A 179 22.89 10.78 -13.92
CA PRO A 179 23.53 11.87 -14.63
C PRO A 179 22.50 12.69 -15.41
N THR A 180 22.77 13.98 -15.63
CA THR A 180 21.93 14.84 -16.48
C THR A 180 21.73 14.26 -17.89
N THR A 181 22.70 13.48 -18.37
CA THR A 181 22.62 12.73 -19.65
C THR A 181 21.54 11.65 -19.65
N VAL A 182 21.28 10.98 -18.51
CA VAL A 182 20.17 10.02 -18.39
C VAL A 182 18.83 10.74 -18.38
N LYS A 183 18.72 11.87 -17.68
CA LYS A 183 17.50 12.66 -17.63
C LYS A 183 17.09 13.14 -19.03
N ALA A 184 18.05 13.67 -19.80
CA ALA A 184 17.83 14.08 -21.19
C ALA A 184 17.36 12.91 -22.07
N LYS A 185 17.94 11.71 -21.91
CA LYS A 185 17.53 10.51 -22.68
C LYS A 185 16.15 9.98 -22.29
N ILE A 186 15.80 10.02 -21.00
CA ILE A 186 14.44 9.67 -20.53
C ILE A 186 13.41 10.62 -21.14
N ASP A 187 13.73 11.91 -21.23
CA ASP A 187 12.84 12.90 -21.84
C ASP A 187 12.69 12.67 -23.36
N SER A 188 13.79 12.38 -24.09
CA SER A 188 13.71 11.97 -25.50
C SER A 188 12.85 10.73 -25.72
N LEU A 189 12.98 9.70 -24.86
CA LEU A 189 12.16 8.49 -24.92
C LEU A 189 10.68 8.78 -24.63
N LYS A 190 10.36 9.69 -23.70
CA LYS A 190 8.99 10.14 -23.46
C LYS A 190 8.39 10.83 -24.68
N THR A 191 9.13 11.76 -25.30
CA THR A 191 8.67 12.45 -26.51
C THR A 191 8.42 11.48 -27.66
N ALA A 192 9.30 10.49 -27.86
CA ALA A 192 9.08 9.43 -28.86
C ALA A 192 7.85 8.56 -28.52
N SER A 193 7.65 8.23 -27.25
CA SER A 193 6.47 7.48 -26.80
C SER A 193 5.17 8.26 -26.95
N GLU A 194 5.17 9.57 -26.74
CA GLU A 194 4.00 10.43 -26.94
C GLU A 194 3.64 10.54 -28.42
N LYS A 195 4.64 10.68 -29.31
CA LYS A 195 4.45 10.63 -30.77
C LYS A 195 3.81 9.32 -31.23
N LEU A 196 4.31 8.17 -30.72
CA LEU A 196 3.70 6.87 -30.98
C LEU A 196 2.24 6.80 -30.49
N ARG A 197 1.96 7.34 -29.29
CA ARG A 197 0.61 7.32 -28.71
C ARG A 197 -0.38 8.19 -29.49
N ASN A 198 0.11 9.24 -30.13
CA ASN A 198 -0.67 10.15 -30.96
C ASN A 198 -0.89 9.61 -32.40
N GLY A 199 -0.29 8.46 -32.75
CA GLY A 199 -0.47 7.81 -34.05
C GLY A 199 0.44 8.35 -35.15
N ASP A 200 1.45 9.16 -34.81
CA ASP A 200 2.45 9.61 -35.77
C ASP A 200 3.32 8.43 -36.20
N SER A 201 3.65 8.35 -37.50
CA SER A 201 4.56 7.33 -38.01
C SER A 201 5.94 7.52 -37.38
N LEU A 202 6.46 6.46 -36.74
CA LEU A 202 7.85 6.45 -36.31
C LEU A 202 8.75 6.32 -37.54
N ASP A 203 9.47 7.40 -37.87
CA ASP A 203 10.56 7.31 -38.84
C ASP A 203 11.62 6.30 -38.36
N THR A 204 12.24 5.60 -39.30
CA THR A 204 13.30 4.60 -39.04
C THR A 204 14.44 5.17 -38.17
N ASN A 205 14.78 6.45 -38.36
CA ASN A 205 15.77 7.15 -37.55
C ASN A 205 15.38 7.29 -36.07
N LEU A 206 14.09 7.50 -35.76
CA LEU A 206 13.61 7.61 -34.38
C LEU A 206 13.67 6.25 -33.67
N VAL A 207 13.41 5.16 -34.39
CA VAL A 207 13.51 3.79 -33.84
C VAL A 207 14.95 3.46 -33.44
N GLU A 208 15.92 3.82 -34.28
CA GLU A 208 17.34 3.63 -33.99
C GLU A 208 17.81 4.52 -32.82
N GLU A 209 17.36 5.77 -32.75
CA GLU A 209 17.67 6.68 -31.65
C GLU A 209 17.10 6.20 -30.31
N VAL A 210 15.88 5.64 -30.33
CA VAL A 210 15.22 5.04 -29.15
C VAL A 210 15.97 3.79 -28.67
N GLU A 211 16.36 2.88 -29.57
CA GLU A 211 17.12 1.68 -29.21
C GLU A 211 18.53 2.03 -28.69
N LYS A 212 19.17 3.05 -29.27
CA LYS A 212 20.45 3.56 -28.77
C LYS A 212 20.31 4.20 -27.38
N ALA A 213 19.32 5.07 -27.19
CA ALA A 213 19.05 5.70 -25.90
C ALA A 213 18.74 4.67 -24.80
N LYS A 214 18.05 3.59 -25.15
CA LYS A 214 17.75 2.46 -24.25
C LYS A 214 18.99 1.68 -23.84
N LYS A 215 19.88 1.31 -24.77
CA LYS A 215 21.15 0.63 -24.46
C LYS A 215 22.05 1.48 -23.58
N GLU A 216 22.21 2.75 -23.94
CA GLU A 216 23.04 3.68 -23.16
C GLU A 216 22.46 3.95 -21.78
N LEU A 217 21.13 3.94 -21.62
CA LEU A 217 20.47 4.03 -20.31
C LEU A 217 20.74 2.78 -19.47
N GLU A 218 20.67 1.59 -20.08
CA GLU A 218 20.99 0.33 -19.40
C GLU A 218 22.44 0.30 -18.91
N ASP A 219 23.38 0.77 -19.72
CA ASP A 219 24.80 0.85 -19.35
C ASP A 219 25.05 1.85 -18.21
N VAL A 220 24.39 3.01 -18.22
CA VAL A 220 24.51 3.99 -17.13
C VAL A 220 23.92 3.42 -15.83
N LEU A 221 22.78 2.75 -15.89
CA LEU A 221 22.17 2.12 -14.71
C LEU A 221 23.07 1.00 -14.15
N ARG A 222 23.62 0.13 -15.02
CA ARG A 222 24.59 -0.89 -14.63
C ARG A 222 25.85 -0.31 -13.99
N SER A 223 26.41 0.76 -14.56
CA SER A 223 27.61 1.42 -14.00
C SER A 223 27.35 2.10 -12.64
N ALA A 224 26.10 2.45 -12.34
CA ALA A 224 25.67 2.97 -11.04
C ALA A 224 25.32 1.86 -10.02
N ASN A 225 25.57 0.58 -10.34
CA ASN A 225 25.13 -0.59 -9.56
C ASN A 225 23.60 -0.62 -9.34
N LEU A 226 22.82 -0.06 -10.28
CA LEU A 226 21.37 -0.10 -10.28
C LEU A 226 20.90 -1.18 -11.25
N GLU A 227 20.13 -2.14 -10.76
CA GLU A 227 19.52 -3.17 -11.60
C GLU A 227 18.13 -2.72 -12.05
N ILE A 228 17.83 -2.90 -13.34
CA ILE A 228 16.48 -2.65 -13.87
C ILE A 228 15.59 -3.85 -13.50
N VAL A 229 15.01 -3.80 -12.30
CA VAL A 229 14.03 -4.80 -11.86
C VAL A 229 12.68 -4.50 -12.53
N GLY A 230 12.11 -5.50 -13.21
CA GLY A 230 10.76 -5.39 -13.77
C GLY A 230 10.66 -4.89 -15.21
N THR A 231 11.70 -5.03 -16.04
CA THR A 231 11.47 -5.04 -17.50
C THR A 231 10.78 -6.33 -17.88
N ARG A 232 9.46 -6.40 -17.67
CA ARG A 232 8.60 -7.34 -18.40
C ARG A 232 8.73 -6.89 -19.86
N LYS A 233 9.75 -7.38 -20.58
CA LYS A 233 9.70 -7.42 -22.03
C LYS A 233 8.31 -7.98 -22.32
N ARG A 234 7.51 -7.26 -23.11
CA ARG A 234 6.29 -7.82 -23.69
C ARG A 234 6.69 -8.89 -24.71
N THR A 235 7.49 -9.85 -24.31
CA THR A 235 7.71 -11.12 -24.99
C THR A 235 6.60 -12.01 -24.48
N ASN A 236 5.59 -12.14 -25.33
CA ASN A 236 4.53 -13.13 -25.29
C ASN A 236 3.98 -13.37 -23.88
N VAL A 237 2.98 -12.57 -23.49
CA VAL A 237 1.91 -13.13 -22.66
C VAL A 237 1.52 -14.41 -23.38
N ALA A 238 1.80 -15.57 -22.78
CA ALA A 238 1.29 -16.83 -23.28
C ALA A 238 -0.22 -16.62 -23.36
N VAL A 239 -0.71 -16.45 -24.58
CA VAL A 239 -2.13 -16.31 -24.83
C VAL A 239 -2.73 -17.59 -24.24
N PRO A 240 -3.69 -17.49 -23.31
CA PRO A 240 -4.37 -18.67 -22.79
C PRO A 240 -4.74 -19.59 -23.97
N PRO A 241 -4.48 -20.90 -23.89
CA PRO A 241 -4.73 -21.82 -25.01
C PRO A 241 -6.19 -21.74 -25.52
N GLU A 242 -7.11 -21.38 -24.64
CA GLU A 242 -8.52 -21.09 -24.96
C GLU A 242 -8.70 -19.87 -25.91
N LEU A 243 -7.92 -18.79 -25.73
CA LEU A 243 -7.94 -17.65 -26.63
C LEU A 243 -7.24 -17.95 -27.97
N GLU A 244 -6.22 -18.81 -27.98
CA GLU A 244 -5.61 -19.28 -29.24
C GLU A 244 -6.61 -20.09 -30.07
N GLU A 245 -7.39 -20.96 -29.43
CA GLU A 245 -8.44 -21.74 -30.08
C GLU A 245 -9.57 -20.85 -30.63
N GLU A 246 -10.04 -19.85 -29.87
CA GLU A 246 -11.07 -18.92 -30.35
C GLU A 246 -10.57 -18.04 -31.50
N VAL A 247 -9.30 -17.59 -31.48
CA VAL A 247 -8.69 -16.85 -32.59
C VAL A 247 -8.59 -17.73 -33.84
N ALA A 248 -8.17 -18.99 -33.69
CA ALA A 248 -8.12 -19.94 -34.80
C ALA A 248 -9.52 -20.17 -35.41
N LYS A 249 -10.56 -20.27 -34.56
CA LYS A 249 -11.95 -20.42 -35.00
C LYS A 249 -12.45 -19.20 -35.76
N VAL A 250 -12.20 -17.99 -35.27
CA VAL A 250 -12.58 -16.75 -35.99
C VAL A 250 -11.84 -16.62 -37.32
N ASN A 251 -10.56 -17.02 -37.37
CA ASN A 251 -9.80 -17.04 -38.63
C ASN A 251 -10.37 -18.06 -39.64
N ALA A 252 -10.80 -19.23 -39.19
CA ALA A 252 -11.47 -20.20 -40.05
C ALA A 252 -12.80 -19.65 -40.59
N GLU A 253 -13.59 -18.99 -39.74
CA GLU A 253 -14.85 -18.36 -40.16
C GLU A 253 -14.64 -17.19 -41.14
N ILE A 254 -13.57 -16.40 -40.98
CA ILE A 254 -13.18 -15.36 -41.95
C ILE A 254 -12.91 -16.00 -43.31
N LYS A 255 -12.12 -17.07 -43.33
CA LYS A 255 -11.76 -17.78 -44.56
C LYS A 255 -13.00 -18.34 -45.25
N GLU A 256 -13.88 -18.98 -44.50
CA GLU A 256 -15.14 -19.50 -45.04
C GLU A 256 -16.05 -18.39 -45.58
N GLU A 257 -16.15 -17.24 -44.90
CA GLU A 257 -16.99 -16.14 -45.40
C GLU A 257 -16.41 -15.51 -46.67
N MET A 258 -15.09 -15.46 -46.80
CA MET A 258 -14.42 -15.05 -48.05
C MET A 258 -14.70 -16.04 -49.18
N GLU A 259 -14.61 -17.36 -48.93
CA GLU A 259 -14.92 -18.40 -49.92
C GLU A 259 -16.41 -18.34 -50.33
N ARG A 260 -17.31 -18.11 -49.38
CA ARG A 260 -18.74 -17.91 -49.65
C ARG A 260 -18.98 -16.63 -50.46
N ALA A 261 -18.29 -15.53 -50.17
CA ALA A 261 -18.39 -14.29 -50.93
C ALA A 261 -17.93 -14.48 -52.38
N VAL A 262 -16.80 -15.18 -52.59
CA VAL A 262 -16.30 -15.55 -53.93
C VAL A 262 -17.31 -16.41 -54.70
N THR A 263 -17.96 -17.35 -54.02
CA THR A 263 -18.98 -18.21 -54.64
C THR A 263 -20.26 -17.44 -54.97
N ARG A 264 -20.76 -16.61 -54.05
CA ARG A 264 -21.99 -15.80 -54.23
C ARG A 264 -21.85 -14.73 -55.30
N SER A 265 -20.67 -14.15 -55.44
CA SER A 265 -20.35 -13.15 -56.46
C SER A 265 -20.07 -13.76 -57.83
N GLY A 266 -20.03 -15.09 -57.95
CA GLY A 266 -19.74 -15.77 -59.21
C GLY A 266 -18.32 -15.53 -59.74
N LEU A 267 -17.40 -15.06 -58.89
CA LEU A 267 -16.05 -14.67 -59.28
C LEU A 267 -15.08 -15.85 -59.45
N SER A 268 -15.53 -17.08 -59.22
CA SER A 268 -14.67 -18.28 -59.27
C SER A 268 -14.01 -18.46 -60.64
N GLU A 269 -14.75 -18.25 -61.73
CA GLU A 269 -14.22 -18.34 -63.10
C GLU A 269 -13.21 -17.22 -63.40
N LYS A 270 -13.50 -15.99 -62.94
CA LYS A 270 -12.60 -14.83 -63.09
C LYS A 270 -11.30 -14.98 -62.31
N ILE A 271 -11.34 -15.65 -61.16
CA ILE A 271 -10.14 -15.97 -60.38
C ILE A 271 -9.27 -17.00 -61.11
N GLU A 272 -9.86 -18.00 -61.78
CA GLU A 272 -9.10 -18.93 -62.61
C GLU A 272 -8.54 -18.26 -63.87
N GLU A 273 -9.29 -17.33 -64.48
CA GLU A 273 -8.80 -16.49 -65.58
C GLU A 273 -7.61 -15.60 -65.14
N LEU A 274 -7.72 -14.96 -63.96
CA LEU A 274 -6.64 -14.18 -63.36
C LEU A 274 -5.39 -15.05 -63.12
N LYS A 275 -5.54 -16.26 -62.57
CA LYS A 275 -4.41 -17.19 -62.38
C LYS A 275 -3.74 -17.55 -63.70
N ALA A 276 -4.51 -17.81 -64.76
CA ALA A 276 -3.97 -18.13 -66.07
C ALA A 276 -3.25 -16.92 -66.72
N GLU A 277 -3.75 -15.71 -66.52
CA GLU A 277 -3.16 -14.50 -67.10
C GLU A 277 -1.90 -14.05 -66.35
N ILE A 278 -1.83 -14.22 -65.02
CA ILE A 278 -0.62 -13.98 -64.22
C ILE A 278 0.54 -14.87 -64.69
N VAL A 279 0.26 -16.12 -65.10
CA VAL A 279 1.28 -17.04 -65.63
C VAL A 279 1.83 -16.58 -66.98
N LYS A 280 1.04 -15.83 -67.77
CA LYS A 280 1.48 -15.28 -69.06
C LYS A 280 2.22 -13.95 -68.91
N ASP A 281 1.63 -13.01 -68.18
CA ASP A 281 2.21 -11.69 -67.90
C ASP A 281 1.59 -11.08 -66.63
N SER A 282 2.36 -11.09 -65.55
CA SER A 282 1.95 -10.65 -64.22
C SER A 282 1.67 -9.15 -64.10
N ASN A 283 2.13 -8.32 -65.04
CA ASN A 283 1.97 -6.86 -64.98
C ASN A 283 1.06 -6.30 -66.08
N SER A 284 0.36 -7.16 -66.81
CA SER A 284 -0.56 -6.71 -67.86
C SER A 284 -1.70 -5.86 -67.29
N GLU A 285 -2.21 -4.92 -68.09
CA GLU A 285 -3.37 -4.08 -67.69
C GLU A 285 -4.60 -4.95 -67.38
N LYS A 286 -4.74 -6.08 -68.07
CA LYS A 286 -5.81 -7.07 -67.86
C LYS A 286 -5.75 -7.72 -66.47
N VAL A 287 -4.56 -8.00 -65.95
CA VAL A 287 -4.39 -8.53 -64.57
C VAL A 287 -4.89 -7.50 -63.55
N LYS A 288 -4.57 -6.21 -63.74
CA LYS A 288 -5.03 -5.14 -62.84
C LYS A 288 -6.54 -4.95 -62.90
N GLU A 289 -7.13 -4.98 -64.09
CA GLU A 289 -8.58 -4.89 -64.26
C GLU A 289 -9.30 -6.05 -63.57
N LEU A 290 -8.86 -7.30 -63.79
CA LEU A 290 -9.41 -8.48 -63.13
C LEU A 290 -9.23 -8.45 -61.61
N GLU A 291 -8.07 -7.99 -61.12
CA GLU A 291 -7.84 -7.79 -59.68
C GLU A 291 -8.82 -6.79 -59.07
N THR A 292 -9.06 -5.65 -59.75
CA THR A 292 -10.00 -4.63 -59.26
C THR A 292 -11.43 -5.16 -59.25
N GLU A 293 -11.86 -5.85 -60.31
CA GLU A 293 -13.21 -6.38 -60.43
C GLU A 293 -13.48 -7.48 -59.40
N ILE A 294 -12.51 -8.39 -59.18
CA ILE A 294 -12.61 -9.43 -58.15
C ILE A 294 -12.66 -8.80 -56.76
N ARG A 295 -11.83 -7.79 -56.50
CA ARG A 295 -11.81 -7.09 -55.20
C ARG A 295 -13.13 -6.39 -54.91
N GLU A 296 -13.69 -5.68 -55.88
CA GLU A 296 -14.97 -4.98 -55.74
C GLU A 296 -16.14 -5.95 -55.56
N GLY A 297 -16.18 -7.04 -56.35
CA GLY A 297 -17.24 -8.04 -56.25
C GLY A 297 -17.22 -8.80 -54.92
N ILE A 298 -16.04 -9.12 -54.37
CA ILE A 298 -15.90 -9.67 -53.02
C ILE A 298 -16.35 -8.64 -51.98
N ALA A 299 -15.89 -7.38 -52.07
CA ALA A 299 -16.25 -6.33 -51.12
C ALA A 299 -17.77 -6.05 -51.06
N ALA A 300 -18.46 -6.13 -52.20
CA ALA A 300 -19.90 -5.93 -52.30
C ALA A 300 -20.73 -7.07 -51.67
N THR A 301 -20.19 -8.29 -51.63
CA THR A 301 -20.90 -9.49 -51.14
C THR A 301 -20.46 -9.97 -49.76
N LEU A 302 -19.34 -9.47 -49.24
CA LEU A 302 -18.77 -9.89 -47.97
C LEU A 302 -19.63 -9.43 -46.77
N SER A 303 -20.09 -10.38 -45.97
CA SER A 303 -20.80 -10.08 -44.72
C SER A 303 -19.80 -9.83 -43.58
N VAL A 304 -19.37 -8.57 -43.43
CA VAL A 304 -18.34 -8.19 -42.43
C VAL A 304 -18.91 -8.09 -41.00
N THR A 305 -20.21 -7.85 -40.84
CA THR A 305 -20.82 -7.53 -39.55
C THR A 305 -20.80 -8.66 -38.51
N PRO A 306 -20.98 -9.96 -38.85
CA PRO A 306 -20.97 -11.03 -37.85
C PRO A 306 -19.56 -11.36 -37.36
N VAL A 307 -18.60 -11.38 -38.29
CA VAL A 307 -17.18 -11.64 -38.01
C VAL A 307 -16.57 -10.49 -37.19
N LYS A 308 -16.88 -9.24 -37.55
CA LYS A 308 -16.41 -8.06 -36.82
C LYS A 308 -16.83 -8.07 -35.35
N LYS A 309 -18.07 -8.46 -35.04
CA LYS A 309 -18.55 -8.61 -33.66
C LYS A 309 -17.76 -9.65 -32.87
N LYS A 310 -17.37 -10.77 -33.49
CA LYS A 310 -16.54 -11.81 -32.84
C LYS A 310 -15.11 -11.33 -32.59
N VAL A 311 -14.53 -10.58 -33.52
CA VAL A 311 -13.21 -9.95 -33.33
C VAL A 311 -13.25 -8.89 -32.22
N GLU A 312 -14.31 -8.09 -32.15
CA GLU A 312 -14.52 -7.12 -31.05
C GLU A 312 -14.66 -7.83 -29.70
N SER A 313 -15.43 -8.93 -29.64
CA SER A 313 -15.53 -9.76 -28.42
C SER A 313 -14.19 -10.34 -27.98
N LEU A 314 -13.36 -10.84 -28.91
CA LEU A 314 -12.00 -11.30 -28.60
C LEU A 314 -11.11 -10.18 -28.07
N ARG A 315 -11.25 -8.98 -28.64
CA ARG A 315 -10.50 -7.81 -28.19
C ARG A 315 -10.90 -7.37 -26.78
N GLU A 316 -12.18 -7.45 -26.45
CA GLU A 316 -12.68 -7.20 -25.09
C GLU A 316 -12.18 -8.24 -24.09
N LYS A 317 -12.21 -9.54 -24.44
CA LYS A 317 -11.66 -10.62 -23.62
C LYS A 317 -10.14 -10.48 -23.39
N LEU A 318 -9.39 -10.04 -24.40
CA LEU A 318 -7.96 -9.77 -24.26
C LEU A 318 -7.72 -8.58 -23.31
N ALA A 319 -8.58 -7.56 -23.37
CA ALA A 319 -8.50 -6.40 -22.49
C ALA A 319 -8.88 -6.73 -21.02
N SER A 320 -9.84 -7.62 -20.79
CA SER A 320 -10.18 -8.07 -19.43
C SER A 320 -9.07 -8.91 -18.80
N LEU A 321 -8.43 -9.79 -19.57
CA LEU A 321 -7.30 -10.60 -19.09
C LEU A 321 -6.13 -9.73 -18.58
N THR A 322 -5.92 -8.56 -19.20
CA THR A 322 -4.91 -7.61 -18.75
C THR A 322 -5.27 -6.83 -17.48
N LYS A 323 -6.55 -6.79 -17.07
CA LYS A 323 -7.01 -6.14 -15.83
C LYS A 323 -6.93 -7.07 -14.62
N ASP A 324 -7.27 -8.35 -14.78
CA ASP A 324 -7.28 -9.31 -13.66
C ASP A 324 -5.85 -9.65 -13.16
N ASP A 325 -4.84 -9.52 -14.03
CA ASP A 325 -3.41 -9.66 -13.68
C ASP A 325 -2.89 -8.46 -12.85
N ALA A 326 -3.62 -7.33 -12.85
CA ALA A 326 -3.32 -6.15 -12.05
C ALA A 326 -3.96 -6.20 -10.65
N GLU A 327 -5.20 -6.73 -10.53
CA GLU A 327 -5.88 -6.83 -9.22
C GLU A 327 -5.38 -8.01 -8.38
N SER A 328 -5.04 -9.14 -9.00
CA SER A 328 -4.52 -10.33 -8.28
C SER A 328 -3.16 -10.09 -7.61
N LYS A 329 -2.36 -9.12 -8.08
CA LYS A 329 -1.07 -8.75 -7.47
C LYS A 329 -1.20 -7.73 -6.34
N VAL A 330 -2.24 -6.89 -6.35
CA VAL A 330 -2.46 -5.91 -5.25
C VAL A 330 -2.87 -6.60 -3.95
N VAL A 331 -3.49 -7.78 -4.02
CA VAL A 331 -3.85 -8.57 -2.84
C VAL A 331 -2.67 -9.36 -2.27
N ALA A 332 -1.72 -9.81 -3.12
CA ALA A 332 -0.58 -10.61 -2.68
C ALA A 332 0.52 -9.81 -1.96
N GLU A 333 0.71 -8.52 -2.27
CA GLU A 333 1.77 -7.70 -1.66
C GLU A 333 1.38 -7.00 -0.34
N ASN A 334 0.11 -7.01 0.06
CA ASN A 334 -0.35 -6.37 1.30
C ASN A 334 -0.43 -7.31 2.52
N GLY A 335 0.12 -8.52 2.44
CA GLY A 335 0.08 -9.51 3.52
C GLY A 335 1.43 -10.11 3.86
N ARG A 336 2.00 -9.68 5.00
CA ARG A 336 3.27 -10.08 5.65
C ARG A 336 4.51 -9.39 5.05
N TRP A 337 5.12 -8.46 5.79
CA TRP A 337 6.05 -8.70 6.90
C TRP A 337 5.92 -7.60 7.96
#